data_AF-A0A357T6L5-F1
#
_entry.id   AF-A0A357T6L5-F1
#
_cell.length_a   1.000
_cell.length_b   1.000
_cell.length_c   1.000
_cell.angle_alpha   90.00
_cell.angle_beta   90.00
_cell.angle_gamma   90.00
#
_symmetry.space_group_name_H-M   'P 1'
#
loop_
_entity.id
_entity.type
_entity.pdbx_description
1 polymer ?
#
loop_
_entity_poly.entity_id
_entity_poly.type
_entity_poly.pdbx_seq_one_letter_code
_entity_poly.pdbx_strand_id
1 'polypeptide(L)'
;HLAAWKGPVEGERPAAYIIILGDTRISENFGCDQGIVAQSILLGAVEAGLGGCILGSVEREGLRIALSIPEYLKILLVLALGRPKEKVFLEKVGENGDIRYWRDDKQGHHVPKRSLDQLIIF
;
A
#
# COMPACT_ATOMS: atom_id res chain seq x y z
N HIS A 1 -7.80 -6.15 -8.73
CA HIS A 1 -7.64 -4.99 -9.63
C HIS A 1 -9.03 -4.48 -9.98
N LEU A 2 -9.35 -3.24 -9.58
CA LEU A 2 -10.62 -2.59 -9.91
C LEU A 2 -10.45 -1.82 -11.22
N ALA A 3 -10.69 -2.47 -12.36
CA ALA A 3 -10.32 -1.93 -13.68
C ALA A 3 -10.99 -0.60 -14.05
N ALA A 4 -12.21 -0.37 -13.57
CA ALA A 4 -12.96 0.85 -13.86
C ALA A 4 -12.77 1.97 -12.81
N TRP A 5 -12.01 1.72 -11.74
CA TRP A 5 -11.88 2.67 -10.65
C TRP A 5 -10.82 3.74 -10.94
N LYS A 6 -11.25 5.00 -11.01
CA LYS A 6 -10.39 6.16 -11.31
C LYS A 6 -9.62 6.71 -10.09
N GLY A 7 -9.66 6.02 -8.96
CA GLY A 7 -9.08 6.49 -7.71
C GLY A 7 -10.11 7.23 -6.82
N PRO A 8 -9.67 7.69 -5.63
CA PRO A 8 -10.53 8.41 -4.69
C PRO A 8 -10.90 9.79 -5.24
N VAL A 9 -12.15 10.19 -4.99
CA VAL A 9 -12.67 11.52 -5.35
C VAL A 9 -12.05 12.61 -4.47
N GLU A 10 -12.21 13.87 -4.88
CA GLU A 10 -11.79 15.01 -4.07
C GLU A 10 -12.43 14.95 -2.67
N GLY A 11 -11.65 15.28 -1.64
CA GLY A 11 -12.04 15.10 -0.22
C GLY A 11 -11.83 13.69 0.33
N GLU A 12 -11.60 12.68 -0.51
CA GLU A 12 -11.26 11.29 -0.11
C GLU A 12 -9.84 10.89 -0.47
N ARG A 13 -9.12 11.78 -1.17
CA ARG A 13 -7.70 11.59 -1.48
C ARG A 13 -6.89 11.54 -0.18
N PRO A 14 -5.80 10.76 -0.12
CA PRO A 14 -4.88 10.79 1.00
C PRO A 14 -4.44 12.22 1.32
N ALA A 15 -4.48 12.56 2.61
CA ALA A 15 -4.13 13.90 3.08
C ALA A 15 -2.60 14.09 3.18
N ALA A 16 -1.85 12.99 3.27
CA ALA A 16 -0.40 13.01 3.34
C ALA A 16 0.20 11.80 2.61
N TYR A 17 1.47 11.94 2.22
CA TYR A 17 2.28 10.88 1.65
C TYR A 17 3.65 10.85 2.33
N ILE A 18 4.18 9.65 2.55
CA ILE A 18 5.57 9.43 2.96
C ILE A 18 6.27 8.66 1.85
N ILE A 19 7.40 9.16 1.36
CA ILE A 19 8.21 8.46 0.36
C ILE A 19 9.36 7.76 1.08
N ILE A 20 9.42 6.43 0.93
CA ILE A 20 10.51 5.62 1.46
C ILE A 20 11.63 5.62 0.40
N LEU A 21 12.77 6.19 0.78
CA LEU A 21 13.94 6.34 -0.08
C LEU A 21 15.07 5.42 0.39
N GLY A 22 15.79 4.85 -0.57
CA GLY A 22 17.01 4.10 -0.31
C GLY A 22 18.24 4.82 -0.88
N ASP A 23 19.26 5.04 -0.05
CA ASP A 23 20.52 5.68 -0.47
C ASP A 23 21.47 4.66 -1.11
N THR A 24 21.64 4.77 -2.43
CA THR A 24 22.47 3.86 -3.23
C THR A 24 23.96 4.04 -2.99
N ARG A 25 24.38 5.11 -2.29
CA ARG A 25 25.77 5.29 -1.85
C ARG A 25 26.11 4.41 -0.65
N ILE A 26 25.09 3.91 0.07
CA ILE A 26 25.23 3.02 1.22
C ILE A 26 25.01 1.57 0.79
N SER A 27 23.92 1.30 0.07
CA SER A 27 23.60 -0.02 -0.45
C SER A 27 22.75 0.07 -1.70
N GLU A 28 23.01 -0.80 -2.67
CA GLU A 28 22.13 -0.99 -3.83
C GLU A 28 21.05 -2.06 -3.60
N ASN A 29 21.21 -2.87 -2.54
CA ASN A 29 20.29 -3.92 -2.15
C ASN A 29 19.58 -3.55 -0.83
N PHE A 30 18.28 -3.27 -0.93
CA PHE A 30 17.43 -2.90 0.22
C PHE A 30 16.62 -4.08 0.77
N GLY A 31 16.71 -5.27 0.14
CA GLY A 31 16.10 -6.51 0.61
C GLY A 31 14.65 -6.36 1.12
N CYS A 32 14.43 -6.78 2.36
CA CYS A 32 13.14 -6.72 3.04
C CYS A 32 12.91 -5.42 3.83
N ASP A 33 13.91 -4.56 3.98
CA ASP A 33 13.88 -3.41 4.88
C ASP A 33 12.74 -2.44 4.56
N GLN A 34 12.52 -2.17 3.27
CA GLN A 34 11.41 -1.33 2.81
C GLN A 34 10.05 -1.84 3.27
N GLY A 35 9.86 -3.16 3.34
CA GLY A 35 8.62 -3.80 3.81
C GLY A 35 8.47 -3.67 5.32
N ILE A 36 9.56 -3.87 6.07
CA ILE A 36 9.60 -3.71 7.53
C ILE A 36 9.25 -2.28 7.93
N VAL A 37 9.89 -1.30 7.29
CA VAL A 37 9.64 0.13 7.53
C VAL A 37 8.21 0.49 7.17
N ALA A 38 7.74 0.11 5.98
CA ALA A 38 6.40 0.42 5.52
C ALA A 38 5.30 -0.13 6.45
N GLN A 39 5.42 -1.41 6.83
CA GLN A 39 4.45 -2.06 7.71
C GLN A 39 4.48 -1.44 9.12
N SER A 40 5.66 -1.15 9.67
CA SER A 40 5.77 -0.56 11.01
C SER A 40 5.14 0.83 11.07
N ILE A 41 5.37 1.68 10.07
CA ILE A 41 4.75 2.99 9.97
C ILE A 41 3.22 2.86 9.88
N LEU A 42 2.71 1.94 9.05
CA LEU A 42 1.27 1.76 8.90
C LEU A 42 0.60 1.23 10.17
N LEU A 43 1.24 0.34 10.93
CA LEU A 43 0.73 -0.09 12.23
C LEU A 43 0.61 1.08 13.20
N GLY A 44 1.62 1.94 13.29
CA GLY A 44 1.56 3.16 14.11
C GLY A 44 0.50 4.16 13.62
N ALA A 45 0.31 4.29 12.30
CA ALA A 45 -0.75 5.12 11.75
C ALA A 45 -2.14 4.61 12.15
N VAL A 46 -2.37 3.29 12.08
CA VAL A 46 -3.62 2.66 12.50
C VAL A 46 -3.86 2.82 14.00
N GLU A 47 -2.83 2.64 14.83
CA GLU A 47 -2.89 2.90 16.27
C GLU A 47 -3.30 4.35 16.57
N ALA A 48 -2.81 5.32 15.79
CA ALA A 48 -3.17 6.73 15.91
C ALA A 48 -4.55 7.09 15.30
N GLY A 49 -5.34 6.11 14.85
CA GLY A 49 -6.66 6.33 14.25
C GLY A 49 -6.63 6.84 12.80
N LEU A 50 -5.49 6.68 12.12
CA LEU A 50 -5.35 6.91 10.68
C LEU A 50 -5.43 5.59 9.90
N GLY A 51 -5.46 5.68 8.59
CA GLY A 51 -5.27 4.56 7.69
C GLY A 51 -4.24 4.90 6.63
N GLY A 52 -3.86 3.89 5.86
CA GLY A 52 -2.96 4.10 4.75
C GLY A 52 -2.86 2.94 3.78
N CYS A 53 -2.12 3.18 2.69
CA CYS A 53 -1.90 2.22 1.63
C CYS A 53 -0.42 2.25 1.21
N ILE A 54 0.20 1.07 1.12
CA ILE A 54 1.55 0.91 0.57
C ILE A 54 1.43 0.88 -0.96
N LEU A 55 2.08 1.83 -1.63
CA LEU A 55 2.11 1.97 -3.07
C LEU A 55 3.48 1.54 -3.60
N GLY A 56 3.54 0.39 -4.27
CA GLY A 56 4.71 -0.04 -5.04
C GLY A 56 4.66 0.39 -6.51
N SER A 57 3.45 0.56 -7.06
CA SER A 57 3.21 1.04 -8.42
C SER A 57 3.02 2.55 -8.39
N VAL A 58 4.11 3.29 -8.64
CA VAL A 58 4.14 4.76 -8.68
C VAL A 58 4.96 5.24 -9.87
N GLU A 59 4.67 6.45 -10.35
CA GLU A 59 5.42 7.10 -11.43
C GLU A 59 6.69 7.73 -10.84
N ARG A 60 7.77 6.93 -10.79
CA ARG A 60 8.98 7.27 -10.03
C ARG A 60 9.72 8.45 -10.63
N GLU A 61 9.74 8.59 -11.95
CA GLU A 61 10.49 9.66 -12.61
C GLU A 61 9.81 11.01 -12.41
N GLY A 62 8.49 11.07 -12.59
CA GLY A 62 7.70 12.26 -12.31
C GLY A 62 7.73 12.65 -10.85
N LEU A 63 7.67 11.69 -9.91
CA LEU A 63 7.86 11.98 -8.48
C LEU A 63 9.25 12.57 -8.20
N ARG A 64 10.29 12.00 -8.83
CA ARG A 64 11.66 12.48 -8.70
C ARG A 64 11.79 13.93 -9.16
N ILE A 65 11.30 14.23 -10.35
CA ILE A 65 11.35 15.59 -10.94
C ILE A 65 10.55 16.57 -10.08
N ALA A 66 9.29 16.23 -9.76
CA ALA A 66 8.38 17.11 -9.04
C ALA A 66 8.88 17.47 -7.64
N LEU A 67 9.59 16.55 -6.98
CA LEU A 67 10.08 16.72 -5.61
C LEU A 67 11.60 16.97 -5.54
N SER A 68 12.27 17.11 -6.70
CA SER A 68 13.72 17.29 -6.80
C SER A 68 14.52 16.25 -6.00
N ILE A 69 14.13 14.97 -6.09
CA ILE A 69 14.79 13.88 -5.35
C ILE A 69 16.11 13.53 -6.06
N PRO A 70 17.28 13.60 -5.39
CA PRO A 70 18.57 13.23 -5.99
C PRO A 70 18.61 11.80 -6.53
N GLU A 71 19.32 11.57 -7.65
CA GLU A 71 19.44 10.26 -8.31
C GLU A 71 19.86 9.12 -7.38
N TYR A 72 20.80 9.39 -6.47
CA TYR A 72 21.30 8.40 -5.52
C TYR A 72 20.26 7.98 -4.46
N LEU A 73 19.12 8.66 -4.37
CA LEU A 73 17.98 8.24 -3.55
C LEU A 73 16.97 7.53 -4.44
N LYS A 74 16.93 6.21 -4.33
CA LYS A 74 15.97 5.36 -5.03
C LYS A 74 14.61 5.42 -4.34
N ILE A 75 13.55 5.68 -5.10
CA ILE A 75 12.17 5.62 -4.60
C ILE A 75 11.74 4.15 -4.49
N LEU A 76 11.67 3.66 -3.25
CA LEU A 76 11.35 2.27 -2.92
C LEU A 76 9.83 2.06 -2.92
N LEU A 77 9.14 2.76 -2.02
CA LEU A 77 7.70 2.70 -1.79
C LEU A 77 7.15 4.10 -1.45
N VAL A 78 5.83 4.28 -1.63
CA VAL A 78 5.11 5.45 -1.14
C VAL A 78 4.00 5.00 -0.20
N LEU A 79 3.86 5.64 0.96
CA LEU A 79 2.76 5.42 1.88
C LEU A 79 1.76 6.55 1.74
N ALA A 80 0.56 6.25 1.28
CA ALA A 80 -0.57 7.16 1.35
C ALA A 80 -1.17 7.12 2.76
N LEU A 81 -1.45 8.26 3.37
CA LEU A 81 -2.00 8.37 4.73
C LEU A 81 -3.22 9.31 4.77
N GLY A 82 -4.18 8.99 5.64
CA GLY A 82 -5.36 9.83 5.86
C GLY A 82 -6.31 9.26 6.89
N ARG A 83 -7.45 9.94 7.11
CA ARG A 83 -8.54 9.38 7.92
C ARG A 83 -9.31 8.35 7.08
N PRO A 84 -9.49 7.11 7.57
CA PRO A 84 -10.26 6.10 6.84
C PRO A 84 -11.69 6.55 6.59
N LYS A 85 -12.18 6.34 5.36
CA LYS A 85 -13.57 6.58 4.97
C LYS A 85 -14.28 5.34 4.42
N GLU A 86 -13.52 4.34 3.98
CA GLU A 86 -14.05 3.04 3.55
C GLU A 86 -14.02 2.02 4.70
N LYS A 87 -14.98 1.09 4.68
CA LYS A 87 -14.95 -0.09 5.56
C LYS A 87 -14.29 -1.25 4.80
N VAL A 88 -13.33 -1.90 5.45
CA VAL A 88 -12.61 -3.05 4.89
C VAL A 88 -13.10 -4.34 5.56
N PHE A 89 -13.45 -5.34 4.75
CA PHE A 89 -13.88 -6.65 5.18
C PHE A 89 -12.85 -7.69 4.70
N LEU A 90 -12.44 -8.56 5.61
CA LEU A 90 -11.58 -9.69 5.27
C LEU A 90 -12.47 -10.88 4.89
N GLU A 91 -12.25 -11.42 3.70
CA GLU A 91 -12.95 -12.58 3.19
C GLU A 91 -12.05 -13.80 3.21
N LYS A 92 -12.61 -14.99 3.36
CA LYS A 92 -11.87 -16.22 3.08
C LYS A 92 -11.79 -16.43 1.57
N VAL A 93 -10.63 -16.84 1.08
CA VAL A 93 -10.49 -17.23 -0.33
C VAL A 93 -11.35 -18.48 -0.59
N GLY A 94 -12.19 -18.42 -1.63
CA GLY A 94 -13.04 -19.53 -2.04
C GLY A 94 -12.28 -20.61 -2.83
N GLU A 95 -13.00 -21.67 -3.23
CA GLU A 95 -12.42 -22.82 -3.94
C GLU A 95 -11.71 -22.46 -5.26
N ASN A 96 -12.14 -21.38 -5.92
CA ASN A 96 -11.52 -20.88 -7.15
C ASN A 96 -10.16 -20.19 -6.95
N GLY A 97 -9.74 -19.98 -5.69
CA GLY A 97 -8.45 -19.38 -5.36
C GLY A 97 -8.33 -17.89 -5.69
N ASP A 98 -9.42 -17.18 -5.99
CA ASP A 98 -9.36 -15.77 -6.40
C ASP A 98 -9.01 -14.87 -5.21
N ILE A 99 -7.92 -14.10 -5.38
CA ILE A 99 -7.39 -13.18 -4.37
C ILE A 99 -7.68 -11.70 -4.71
N ARG A 100 -8.37 -11.44 -5.83
CA ARG A 100 -8.68 -10.08 -6.25
C ARG A 100 -9.67 -9.47 -5.27
N TYR A 101 -9.31 -8.33 -4.68
CA TYR A 101 -10.23 -7.51 -3.92
C TYR A 101 -11.33 -6.94 -4.82
N TRP A 102 -12.49 -6.68 -4.21
CA TRP A 102 -13.68 -6.15 -4.88
C TRP A 102 -14.42 -5.15 -3.97
N ARG A 103 -15.42 -4.46 -4.52
CA ARG A 103 -16.31 -3.56 -3.77
C ARG A 103 -17.75 -3.99 -3.89
N ASP A 104 -18.48 -3.98 -2.78
CA ASP A 104 -19.90 -4.28 -2.76
C ASP A 104 -20.76 -3.06 -3.19
N ASP A 105 -22.07 -3.26 -3.30
CA ASP A 105 -23.02 -2.22 -3.67
C ASP A 105 -23.06 -1.05 -2.67
N LYS A 106 -22.59 -1.28 -1.44
CA LYS A 106 -22.48 -0.28 -0.36
C LYS A 106 -21.09 0.35 -0.27
N GLN A 107 -20.22 0.13 -1.28
CA GLN A 107 -18.83 0.59 -1.32
C GLN A 107 -17.92 0.02 -0.22
N GLY A 108 -18.30 -1.08 0.41
CA GLY A 108 -17.44 -1.87 1.29
C GLY A 108 -16.31 -2.53 0.50
N HIS A 109 -15.08 -2.50 1.03
CA HIS A 109 -13.90 -3.06 0.37
C HIS A 109 -13.62 -4.48 0.90
N HIS A 110 -13.77 -5.49 0.05
CA HIS A 110 -13.61 -6.89 0.43
C HIS A 110 -12.25 -7.41 -0.03
N VAL A 111 -11.48 -7.98 0.89
CA VAL A 111 -10.11 -8.45 0.65
C VAL A 111 -10.02 -9.94 0.97
N PRO A 112 -10.00 -10.82 -0.03
CA PRO A 112 -9.78 -12.25 0.18
C PRO A 112 -8.40 -12.53 0.77
N LYS A 113 -8.36 -13.31 1.85
CA LYS A 113 -7.15 -13.80 2.52
C LYS A 113 -7.14 -15.32 2.55
N ARG A 114 -5.99 -15.91 2.16
CA ARG A 114 -5.74 -17.35 2.27
C ARG A 114 -5.81 -17.77 3.73
N SER A 115 -6.29 -18.98 3.96
CA SER A 115 -6.33 -19.58 5.29
C SER A 115 -4.92 -20.00 5.75
N LEU A 116 -4.75 -20.22 7.05
CA LEU A 116 -3.45 -20.55 7.63
C LEU A 116 -2.89 -21.88 7.11
N ASP A 117 -3.75 -22.87 6.89
CA ASP A 117 -3.40 -24.19 6.33
C ASP A 117 -2.85 -24.10 4.90
N GLN A 118 -3.21 -23.06 4.13
CA GLN A 118 -2.64 -22.81 2.81
C GLN A 118 -1.27 -22.12 2.86
N LEU A 119 -0.88 -21.57 4.02
CA LEU A 119 0.37 -20.81 4.19
C LEU A 119 1.48 -21.63 4.86
N ILE A 120 1.14 -22.68 5.62
CA ILE A 120 2.11 -23.52 6.33
C ILE A 120 2.38 -24.78 5.51
N ILE A 121 3.67 -25.04 5.23
CA ILE A 121 4.13 -26.30 4.63
C ILE A 121 4.80 -27.11 5.74
N PHE A 122 4.45 -28.39 5.85
CA PHE A 122 5.02 -29.34 6.79
C PHE A 122 6.01 -30.28 6.10
#